data_AF-A0A3N1HLJ3-F1
#
_entry.id   AF-A0A3N1HLJ3-F1
#
_cell.length_a   1.000
_cell.length_b   1.000
_cell.length_c   1.000
_cell.angle_alpha   90.00
_cell.angle_beta   90.00
_cell.angle_gamma   90.00
#
_symmetry.space_group_name_H-M   'P 1'
#
loop_
_entity.id
_entity.type
_entity.pdbx_description
1 polymer ?
#
loop_
_entity_poly.entity_id
_entity_poly.type
_entity_poly.pdbx_seq_one_letter_code
_entity_poly.pdbx_strand_id
1 'polypeptide(L)'
;MKRRRQRELDELRAVVDRYGHAVRCVMDDDEGEDRVVAYTVGLSARDHPELMLTGLPSSSAIWLLNQLGGRVHAGEVLRAGSVLDAGEADDEPHPVVLVEAEDDHELGVVEMLYGDRPTLQVIWTDSTGRFPWHPGYANPPDVQGLRGEVPVALLALPCPEVPPSPLAADREHDLVLTTRSVLDGAAVTKVWHEADGGWQLLDGDVTDDSVPVLAHREHLVEADHTLRGVLDIPAGSCVTREAHTSPWVRWPLGSA
;
A
#
# COMPACT_ATOMS: atom_id res chain seq x y z
N MET A 1 -29.87 -18.54 -0.30
CA MET A 1 -28.90 -17.90 0.63
C MET A 1 -28.15 -18.91 1.50
N LYS A 2 -28.79 -19.77 2.32
CA LYS A 2 -28.07 -20.76 3.18
C LYS A 2 -27.05 -21.67 2.46
N ARG A 3 -27.40 -22.21 1.28
CA ARG A 3 -26.50 -23.08 0.50
C ARG A 3 -25.27 -22.35 -0.08
N ARG A 4 -25.39 -21.06 -0.40
CA ARG A 4 -24.28 -20.24 -0.92
C ARG A 4 -23.27 -19.93 0.20
N ARG A 5 -23.76 -19.47 1.35
CA ARG A 5 -22.95 -19.22 2.54
C ARG A 5 -22.20 -20.46 3.01
N GLN A 6 -22.86 -21.63 2.98
CA GLN A 6 -22.21 -22.89 3.35
C GLN A 6 -21.06 -23.23 2.39
N ARG A 7 -21.28 -23.07 1.08
CA ARG A 7 -20.24 -23.34 0.07
C ARG A 7 -19.03 -22.42 0.23
N GLU A 8 -19.26 -21.13 0.48
CA GLU A 8 -18.19 -20.14 0.72
C GLU A 8 -17.35 -20.51 1.96
N LEU A 9 -18.00 -20.98 3.03
CA LEU A 9 -17.29 -21.46 4.23
C LEU A 9 -16.50 -22.75 3.97
N ASP A 10 -17.04 -23.66 3.17
CA ASP A 10 -16.37 -24.92 2.82
C ASP A 10 -15.15 -24.66 1.91
N GLU A 11 -15.28 -23.73 0.96
CA GLU A 11 -14.16 -23.27 0.11
C GLU A 11 -13.06 -22.61 0.95
N LEU A 12 -13.44 -21.75 1.89
CA LEU A 12 -12.48 -21.10 2.79
C LEU A 12 -11.75 -22.10 3.67
N ARG A 13 -12.47 -23.08 4.24
CA ARG A 13 -11.86 -24.20 4.98
C ARG A 13 -10.86 -24.97 4.15
N ALA A 14 -11.18 -25.26 2.88
CA ALA A 14 -10.25 -25.96 1.99
C ALA A 14 -8.97 -25.16 1.72
N VAL A 15 -9.04 -23.82 1.67
CA VAL A 15 -7.86 -22.95 1.58
C VAL A 15 -7.04 -23.02 2.86
N VAL A 16 -7.69 -22.90 4.03
CA VAL A 16 -7.02 -23.01 5.34
C VAL A 16 -6.35 -24.36 5.52
N ASP A 17 -7.02 -25.46 5.20
CA ASP A 17 -6.46 -26.82 5.32
C ASP A 17 -5.23 -27.01 4.41
N ARG A 18 -5.19 -26.32 3.27
CA ARG A 18 -4.10 -26.43 2.29
C ARG A 18 -2.90 -25.54 2.59
N TYR A 19 -3.14 -24.30 3.03
CA TYR A 19 -2.11 -23.27 3.17
C TYR A 19 -1.90 -22.79 4.61
N GLY A 20 -2.60 -23.39 5.57
CA GLY A 20 -2.56 -23.06 6.99
C GLY A 20 -3.39 -21.84 7.38
N HIS A 21 -3.68 -20.93 6.44
CA HIS A 21 -4.58 -19.80 6.62
C HIS A 21 -5.09 -19.30 5.25
N ALA A 22 -6.12 -18.46 5.29
CA ALA A 22 -6.62 -17.68 4.16
C ALA A 22 -6.62 -16.20 4.52
N VAL A 23 -6.58 -15.32 3.52
CA VAL A 23 -6.81 -13.88 3.70
C VAL A 23 -8.14 -13.50 3.06
N ARG A 24 -8.94 -12.70 3.77
CA ARG A 24 -10.21 -12.18 3.30
C ARG A 24 -10.21 -10.66 3.35
N CYS A 25 -10.65 -10.04 2.26
CA CYS A 25 -10.86 -8.60 2.17
C CYS A 25 -12.36 -8.30 2.18
N VAL A 26 -12.78 -7.35 3.00
CA VAL A 26 -14.12 -6.79 3.07
C VAL A 26 -14.02 -5.35 2.60
N MET A 27 -14.76 -5.02 1.54
CA MET A 27 -14.82 -3.66 1.00
C MET A 27 -15.89 -2.88 1.77
N ASP A 28 -15.66 -1.60 2.02
CA ASP A 28 -16.72 -0.70 2.44
C ASP A 28 -17.61 -0.36 1.24
N ASP A 29 -18.92 -0.31 1.46
CA ASP A 29 -19.93 -0.07 0.41
C ASP A 29 -20.02 1.43 0.00
N ASP A 30 -19.29 2.34 0.67
CA ASP A 30 -19.27 3.77 0.36
C ASP A 30 -18.17 4.12 -0.68
N GLU A 31 -18.62 4.60 -1.84
CA GLU A 31 -17.99 5.05 -3.11
C GLU A 31 -16.54 5.63 -3.12
N GLY A 32 -15.60 5.05 -2.40
CA GLY A 32 -14.15 5.32 -2.44
C GLY A 32 -13.35 4.02 -2.66
N GLU A 33 -13.10 3.69 -3.92
CA GLU A 33 -12.94 2.33 -4.47
C GLU A 33 -11.82 1.38 -3.98
N ASP A 34 -10.93 1.70 -3.02
CA ASP A 34 -9.75 0.83 -2.79
C ASP A 34 -9.39 0.49 -1.34
N ARG A 35 -10.18 0.92 -0.35
CA ARG A 35 -9.86 0.66 1.06
C ARG A 35 -10.63 -0.56 1.55
N VAL A 36 -9.88 -1.55 2.07
CA VAL A 36 -10.47 -2.77 2.60
C VAL A 36 -10.09 -3.00 4.06
N VAL A 37 -11.00 -3.64 4.78
CA VAL A 37 -10.66 -4.36 6.00
C VAL A 37 -10.23 -5.76 5.56
N ALA A 38 -8.96 -6.10 5.78
CA ALA A 38 -8.43 -7.40 5.44
C ALA A 38 -8.04 -8.17 6.68
N TYR A 39 -8.31 -9.46 6.73
CA TYR A 39 -8.00 -10.29 7.90
C TYR A 39 -7.68 -11.74 7.53
N THR A 40 -6.95 -12.41 8.42
CA THR A 40 -6.64 -13.82 8.30
C THR A 40 -7.79 -14.69 8.81
N VAL A 41 -7.94 -15.87 8.22
CA VAL A 41 -8.81 -16.92 8.71
C VAL A 41 -8.00 -18.19 8.84
N GLY A 42 -7.95 -18.78 10.03
CA GLY A 42 -7.35 -20.09 10.26
C GLY A 42 -6.12 -20.09 11.15
N LEU A 43 -5.56 -18.93 11.50
CA LEU A 43 -4.49 -18.87 12.52
C LEU A 43 -5.02 -19.33 13.88
N SER A 44 -6.31 -19.12 14.15
CA SER A 44 -7.01 -19.62 15.34
C SER A 44 -6.93 -21.13 15.50
N ALA A 45 -6.84 -21.90 14.40
CA ALA A 45 -6.69 -23.35 14.45
C ALA A 45 -5.33 -23.80 15.04
N ARG A 46 -4.40 -22.86 15.18
CA ARG A 46 -3.05 -23.03 15.74
C ARG A 46 -2.91 -22.32 17.10
N ASP A 47 -4.02 -21.99 17.76
CA ASP A 47 -4.06 -21.22 19.00
C ASP A 47 -3.35 -19.85 18.89
N HIS A 48 -3.38 -19.25 17.71
CA HIS A 48 -2.86 -17.91 17.45
C HIS A 48 -4.00 -16.94 17.16
N PRO A 49 -3.96 -15.68 17.66
CA PRO A 49 -4.92 -14.64 17.27
C PRO A 49 -5.01 -14.46 15.75
N GLU A 50 -6.19 -14.10 15.23
CA GLU A 50 -6.25 -13.67 13.83
C GLU A 50 -5.59 -12.29 13.68
N LEU A 51 -5.04 -12.03 12.50
CA LEU A 51 -4.46 -10.74 12.15
C LEU A 51 -5.46 -9.98 11.29
N MET A 52 -5.69 -8.71 11.59
CA MET A 52 -6.48 -7.82 10.75
C MET A 52 -5.70 -6.56 10.39
N LEU A 53 -6.06 -5.91 9.29
CA LEU A 53 -5.58 -4.58 8.96
C LEU A 53 -6.67 -3.76 8.28
N THR A 54 -6.45 -2.44 8.24
CA THR A 54 -7.33 -1.48 7.59
C THR A 54 -6.52 -0.54 6.71
N GLY A 55 -7.15 -0.02 5.64
CA GLY A 55 -6.63 1.13 4.90
C GLY A 55 -5.63 0.85 3.79
N LEU A 56 -5.17 -0.39 3.59
CA LEU A 56 -4.38 -0.74 2.41
C LEU A 56 -5.26 -1.22 1.24
N PRO A 57 -4.79 -1.06 0.00
CA PRO A 57 -5.30 -1.80 -1.14
C PRO A 57 -5.23 -3.31 -0.91
N SER A 58 -6.16 -4.05 -1.53
CA SER A 58 -6.28 -5.51 -1.34
C SER A 58 -4.98 -6.27 -1.62
N SER A 59 -4.20 -5.88 -2.63
CA SER A 59 -2.93 -6.54 -2.98
C SER A 59 -1.89 -6.42 -1.85
N SER A 60 -1.66 -5.20 -1.34
CA SER A 60 -0.72 -4.93 -0.25
C SER A 60 -1.17 -5.56 1.07
N ALA A 61 -2.48 -5.51 1.33
CA ALA A 61 -3.11 -6.17 2.47
C ALA A 61 -2.86 -7.70 2.47
N ILE A 62 -3.14 -8.34 1.33
CA ILE A 62 -2.94 -9.79 1.15
C ILE A 62 -1.47 -10.16 1.30
N TRP A 63 -0.57 -9.40 0.69
CA TRP A 63 0.87 -9.65 0.80
C TRP A 63 1.32 -9.57 2.27
N LEU A 64 1.01 -8.48 2.97
CA LEU A 64 1.44 -8.25 4.35
C LEU A 64 0.92 -9.31 5.31
N LEU A 65 -0.36 -9.67 5.21
CA LEU A 65 -0.95 -10.71 6.06
C LEU A 65 -0.37 -12.10 5.77
N ASN A 66 -0.04 -12.41 4.51
CA ASN A 66 0.63 -13.67 4.16
C ASN A 66 2.06 -13.72 4.73
N GLN A 67 2.80 -12.60 4.71
CA GLN A 67 4.15 -12.54 5.30
C GLN A 67 4.10 -12.83 6.81
N LEU A 68 3.19 -12.15 7.53
CA LEU A 68 3.01 -12.37 8.97
C LEU A 68 2.45 -13.76 9.28
N GLY A 69 1.49 -14.25 8.47
CA GLY A 69 0.97 -15.61 8.56
C GLY A 69 2.08 -16.65 8.38
N GLY A 70 3.00 -16.43 7.45
CA GLY A 70 4.20 -17.26 7.23
C GLY A 70 5.06 -17.39 8.49
N ARG A 71 5.23 -16.32 9.26
CA ARG A 71 5.95 -16.34 10.55
C ARG A 71 5.25 -17.16 11.61
N VAL A 72 3.93 -17.04 11.70
CA VAL A 72 3.10 -17.89 12.58
C VAL A 72 3.21 -19.37 12.18
N HIS A 73 3.26 -19.66 10.89
CA HIS A 73 3.50 -21.02 10.39
C HIS A 73 4.90 -21.53 10.73
N ALA A 74 5.91 -20.66 10.73
CA ALA A 74 7.27 -20.95 11.16
C ALA A 74 7.42 -21.11 12.70
N GLY A 75 6.36 -20.86 13.47
CA GLY A 75 6.31 -21.07 14.92
C GLY A 75 6.51 -19.81 15.75
N GLU A 76 6.57 -18.63 15.13
CA GLU A 76 6.57 -17.37 15.86
C GLU A 76 5.19 -17.11 16.49
N VAL A 77 5.17 -16.60 17.72
CA VAL A 77 3.94 -16.21 18.41
C VAL A 77 3.89 -14.70 18.48
N LEU A 78 3.08 -14.11 17.61
CA LEU A 78 2.90 -12.67 17.53
C LEU A 78 1.99 -12.20 18.67
N ARG A 79 2.32 -11.05 19.27
CA ARG A 79 1.60 -10.51 20.44
C ARG A 79 1.33 -9.03 20.28
N ALA A 80 0.25 -8.54 20.89
CA ALA A 80 0.04 -7.11 21.06
C ALA A 80 1.26 -6.46 21.73
N GLY A 81 1.63 -5.27 21.27
CA GLY A 81 2.86 -4.57 21.67
C GLY A 81 4.12 -4.99 20.90
N SER A 82 4.06 -5.97 20.00
CA SER A 82 5.21 -6.35 19.18
C SER A 82 5.49 -5.31 18.09
N VAL A 83 6.77 -5.09 17.83
CA VAL A 83 7.28 -4.35 16.66
C VAL A 83 7.99 -5.36 15.77
N LEU A 84 7.59 -5.42 14.50
CA LEU A 84 8.08 -6.40 13.55
C LEU A 84 8.50 -5.66 12.27
N ASP A 85 9.50 -6.15 11.57
CA ASP A 85 9.72 -5.77 10.18
C ASP A 85 8.98 -6.77 9.31
N ALA A 86 8.09 -6.36 8.41
CA ALA A 86 7.34 -7.25 7.52
C ALA A 86 8.03 -7.52 6.17
N GLY A 87 9.16 -6.85 5.89
CA GLY A 87 9.95 -7.05 4.69
C GLY A 87 10.62 -8.43 4.62
N GLU A 88 11.12 -8.78 3.43
CA GLU A 88 12.01 -9.93 3.28
C GLU A 88 13.43 -9.58 3.76
N ALA A 89 14.27 -10.60 3.95
CA ALA A 89 15.67 -10.36 4.24
C ALA A 89 16.31 -9.64 3.05
N ASP A 90 17.03 -8.55 3.32
CA ASP A 90 17.70 -7.66 2.35
C ASP A 90 16.80 -6.61 1.64
N ASP A 91 15.49 -6.56 1.93
CA ASP A 91 14.61 -5.47 1.49
C ASP A 91 14.70 -4.23 2.39
N GLU A 92 14.13 -3.11 1.91
CA GLU A 92 13.89 -1.94 2.75
C GLU A 92 12.98 -2.32 3.93
N PRO A 93 13.24 -1.85 5.17
CA PRO A 93 12.45 -2.25 6.31
C PRO A 93 11.00 -1.79 6.18
N HIS A 94 10.05 -2.70 6.42
CA HIS A 94 8.62 -2.44 6.46
C HIS A 94 8.11 -2.60 7.89
N PRO A 95 8.39 -1.66 8.79
CA PRO A 95 8.00 -1.77 10.18
C PRO A 95 6.47 -1.81 10.32
N VAL A 96 6.00 -2.76 11.12
CA VAL A 96 4.61 -2.88 11.56
C VAL A 96 4.57 -3.07 13.06
N VAL A 97 3.45 -2.68 13.67
CA VAL A 97 3.20 -2.98 15.07
C VAL A 97 1.87 -3.66 15.26
N LEU A 98 1.78 -4.46 16.31
CA LEU A 98 0.57 -5.22 16.63
C LEU A 98 -0.13 -4.61 17.83
N VAL A 99 -1.42 -4.33 17.67
CA VAL A 99 -2.30 -3.82 18.72
C VAL A 99 -3.44 -4.82 18.90
N GLU A 100 -3.93 -4.97 20.13
CA GLU A 100 -5.12 -5.78 20.38
C GLU A 100 -6.34 -5.06 19.78
N ALA A 101 -7.13 -5.77 18.98
CA ALA A 101 -8.37 -5.23 18.42
C ALA A 101 -9.52 -5.50 19.41
N GLU A 102 -10.20 -4.44 19.83
CA GLU A 102 -11.45 -4.49 20.61
C GLU A 102 -12.69 -4.48 19.70
N ASP A 103 -12.55 -3.91 18.49
CA ASP A 103 -13.58 -3.86 17.45
C ASP A 103 -13.14 -4.67 16.23
N ASP A 104 -13.65 -5.90 16.11
CA ASP A 104 -13.35 -6.84 15.03
C ASP A 104 -14.61 -7.39 14.34
N HIS A 105 -15.69 -6.62 14.31
CA HIS A 105 -16.99 -7.03 13.78
C HIS A 105 -16.95 -7.51 12.31
N GLU A 106 -15.96 -7.08 11.53
CA GLU A 106 -15.74 -7.54 10.16
C GLU A 106 -15.31 -9.02 10.09
N LEU A 107 -14.79 -9.61 11.18
CA LEU A 107 -14.30 -10.97 11.29
C LEU A 107 -15.41 -12.01 11.56
N GLY A 108 -16.66 -11.72 11.20
CA GLY A 108 -17.79 -12.62 11.46
C GLY A 108 -17.65 -14.04 10.90
N VAL A 109 -16.78 -14.28 9.91
CA VAL A 109 -16.46 -15.65 9.44
C VAL A 109 -15.53 -16.41 10.40
N VAL A 110 -14.60 -15.73 11.05
CA VAL A 110 -13.75 -16.31 12.09
C VAL A 110 -14.64 -16.76 13.25
N GLU A 111 -15.53 -15.87 13.71
CA GLU A 111 -16.50 -16.17 14.78
C GLU A 111 -17.33 -17.43 14.46
N MET A 112 -17.82 -17.53 13.23
CA MET A 112 -18.60 -18.70 12.78
C MET A 112 -17.80 -20.02 12.74
N LEU A 113 -16.49 -19.96 12.47
CA LEU A 113 -15.66 -21.15 12.29
C LEU A 113 -14.97 -21.59 13.57
N TYR A 114 -14.53 -20.63 14.40
CA TYR A 114 -13.64 -20.85 15.54
C TYR A 114 -14.21 -20.34 16.86
N GLY A 115 -15.38 -19.68 16.85
CA GLY A 115 -15.96 -18.98 17.99
C GLY A 115 -15.31 -17.62 18.23
N ASP A 116 -15.62 -17.03 19.37
CA ASP A 116 -14.96 -15.82 19.86
C ASP A 116 -13.45 -16.06 20.03
N ARG A 117 -12.63 -15.25 19.35
CA ARG A 117 -11.18 -15.39 19.28
C ARG A 117 -10.52 -14.03 19.32
N PRO A 118 -9.36 -13.90 20.00
CA PRO A 118 -8.63 -12.65 20.01
C PRO A 118 -8.15 -12.29 18.61
N THR A 119 -8.13 -10.99 18.34
CA THR A 119 -7.70 -10.40 17.08
C THR A 119 -6.58 -9.39 17.35
N LEU A 120 -5.55 -9.40 16.51
CA LEU A 120 -4.49 -8.40 16.51
C LEU A 120 -4.62 -7.53 15.26
N GLN A 121 -4.74 -6.22 15.46
CA GLN A 121 -4.62 -5.26 14.38
C GLN A 121 -3.14 -5.03 14.05
N VAL A 122 -2.81 -5.19 12.77
CA VAL A 122 -1.53 -4.82 12.18
C VAL A 122 -1.59 -3.36 11.77
N ILE A 123 -0.80 -2.53 12.44
CA ILE A 123 -0.61 -1.12 12.10
C ILE A 123 0.64 -1.00 11.24
N TRP A 124 0.49 -0.40 10.06
CA TRP A 124 1.55 -0.22 9.07
C TRP A 124 2.04 1.24 9.04
N THR A 125 3.25 1.46 8.53
CA THR A 125 3.81 2.80 8.36
C THR A 125 3.55 3.38 6.98
N ASP A 126 3.54 4.71 6.85
CA ASP A 126 3.60 5.34 5.53
C ASP A 126 4.93 5.05 4.81
N SER A 127 5.07 5.57 3.58
CA SER A 127 6.29 5.46 2.76
C SER A 127 7.53 6.12 3.37
N THR A 128 7.40 6.79 4.51
CA THR A 128 8.50 7.40 5.25
C THR A 128 8.80 6.67 6.57
N GLY A 129 8.16 5.52 6.80
CA GLY A 129 8.33 4.71 8.00
C GLY A 129 7.61 5.26 9.23
N ARG A 130 6.69 6.23 9.07
CA ARG A 130 5.95 6.82 10.19
C ARG A 130 4.66 6.07 10.48
N PHE A 131 4.36 5.87 11.77
CA PHE A 131 3.06 5.35 12.22
C PHE A 131 2.00 6.47 12.30
N PRO A 132 0.70 6.13 12.40
CA PRO A 132 -0.38 7.13 12.44
C PRO A 132 -0.25 8.20 13.55
N TRP A 133 0.39 7.87 14.68
CA TRP A 133 0.62 8.81 15.79
C TRP A 133 1.91 9.63 15.65
N HIS A 134 2.75 9.34 14.65
CA HIS A 134 3.98 10.08 14.45
C HIS A 134 3.72 11.44 13.79
N PRO A 135 4.42 12.50 14.22
CA PRO A 135 4.34 13.79 13.56
C PRO A 135 4.79 13.68 12.09
N GLY A 136 3.99 14.23 11.18
CA GLY A 136 4.28 14.22 9.74
C GLY A 136 3.90 12.93 9.01
N TYR A 137 3.07 12.07 9.62
CA TYR A 137 2.46 10.93 8.93
C TYR A 137 1.71 11.38 7.67
N ALA A 138 2.00 10.74 6.54
CA ALA A 138 1.60 11.19 5.21
C ALA A 138 0.13 10.89 4.87
N ASN A 139 -0.48 9.89 5.52
CA ASN A 139 -1.84 9.47 5.21
C ASN A 139 -2.86 10.14 6.16
N PRO A 140 -4.12 10.32 5.72
CA PRO A 140 -5.20 10.74 6.60
C PRO A 140 -5.31 9.87 7.88
N PRO A 141 -5.61 10.47 9.05
CA PRO A 141 -5.64 9.75 10.33
C PRO A 141 -6.65 8.60 10.40
N ASP A 142 -7.70 8.65 9.58
CA ASP A 142 -8.81 7.70 9.52
C ASP A 142 -8.53 6.50 8.60
N VAL A 143 -7.46 6.54 7.78
CA VAL A 143 -7.14 5.46 6.83
C VAL A 143 -6.94 4.13 7.55
N GLN A 144 -6.20 4.14 8.67
CA GLN A 144 -5.95 2.97 9.49
C GLN A 144 -6.75 3.05 10.79
N GLY A 145 -8.09 3.15 10.70
CA GLY A 145 -8.95 3.24 11.89
C GLY A 145 -8.50 2.27 12.99
N LEU A 146 -8.01 2.82 14.11
CA LEU A 146 -7.43 2.05 15.21
C LEU A 146 -8.57 1.33 15.95
N ARG A 147 -8.52 0.01 16.00
CA ARG A 147 -9.58 -0.87 16.53
C ARG A 147 -9.41 -1.18 18.02
N GLY A 148 -8.41 -0.60 18.68
CA GLY A 148 -8.17 -0.77 20.12
C GLY A 148 -7.18 0.27 20.65
N GLU A 149 -6.92 0.22 21.95
CA GLU A 149 -5.97 1.14 22.59
C GLU A 149 -4.53 0.82 22.14
N VAL A 150 -3.80 1.84 21.66
CA VAL A 150 -2.38 1.70 21.33
C VAL A 150 -1.56 1.79 22.63
N PRO A 151 -0.81 0.74 23.01
CA PRO A 151 0.04 0.77 24.19
C PRO A 151 1.00 1.97 24.19
N VAL A 152 1.20 2.59 25.35
CA VAL A 152 2.10 3.74 25.53
C VAL A 152 3.51 3.47 24.99
N ALA A 153 3.99 2.23 25.11
CA ALA A 153 5.29 1.83 24.57
C ALA A 153 5.38 1.96 23.03
N LEU A 154 4.28 1.69 22.31
CA LEU A 154 4.21 1.85 20.85
C LEU A 154 4.07 3.32 20.45
N LEU A 155 3.28 4.09 21.21
CA LEU A 155 3.19 5.55 21.03
C LEU A 155 4.54 6.25 21.23
N ALA A 156 5.37 5.71 22.12
CA ALA A 156 6.71 6.22 22.42
C ALA A 156 7.81 5.75 21.44
N LEU A 157 7.47 4.97 20.41
CA LEU A 157 8.44 4.56 19.39
C LEU A 157 9.08 5.79 18.74
N PRO A 158 10.40 5.77 18.50
CA PRO A 158 11.09 6.89 17.89
C PRO A 158 10.44 7.18 16.54
N CYS A 159 10.09 8.44 16.35
CA CYS A 159 9.66 8.91 15.05
C CYS A 159 10.88 8.87 14.12
N PRO A 160 10.83 8.18 12.97
CA PRO A 160 11.98 8.14 12.09
C PRO A 160 12.36 9.58 11.74
N GLU A 161 13.65 9.88 11.88
CA GLU A 161 14.23 11.06 11.26
C GLU A 161 14.22 10.79 9.77
N VAL A 162 13.14 11.19 9.11
CA VAL A 162 13.14 11.29 7.66
C VAL A 162 14.07 12.46 7.37
N PRO A 163 15.28 12.23 6.84
CA PRO A 163 16.11 13.35 6.41
C PRO A 163 15.26 14.20 5.45
N PRO A 164 15.43 15.54 5.44
CA PRO A 164 14.77 16.36 4.44
C PRO A 164 14.96 15.69 3.09
N SER A 165 13.84 15.48 2.38
CA SER A 165 13.84 14.73 1.13
C SER A 165 15.06 15.12 0.29
N PRO A 166 15.85 14.17 -0.24
CA PRO A 166 17.03 14.49 -1.05
C PRO A 166 16.72 15.39 -2.26
N LEU A 167 15.44 15.56 -2.63
CA LEU A 167 14.96 16.62 -3.54
C LEU A 167 15.36 18.04 -3.14
N ALA A 168 15.71 18.29 -1.87
CA ALA A 168 16.16 19.59 -1.40
C ALA A 168 17.67 19.80 -1.51
N ALA A 169 18.49 18.76 -1.76
CA ALA A 169 19.92 18.86 -1.49
C ALA A 169 20.91 18.37 -2.56
N ASP A 170 20.63 17.39 -3.43
CA ASP A 170 21.67 17.03 -4.43
C ASP A 170 21.14 16.43 -5.75
N ARG A 171 21.68 16.96 -6.85
CA ARG A 171 21.40 16.63 -8.24
C ARG A 171 22.51 15.73 -8.78
N GLU A 172 22.20 14.45 -9.03
CA GLU A 172 22.92 13.48 -9.88
C GLU A 172 22.20 12.13 -9.66
N HIS A 173 21.15 11.68 -10.34
CA HIS A 173 20.77 11.73 -11.75
C HIS A 173 19.24 11.84 -11.85
N ASP A 174 18.78 12.98 -12.34
CA ASP A 174 17.37 13.32 -12.55
C ASP A 174 16.87 12.76 -13.90
N LEU A 175 17.04 11.45 -14.08
CA LEU A 175 16.69 10.76 -15.32
C LEU A 175 15.25 10.28 -15.26
N VAL A 176 14.51 10.58 -16.32
CA VAL A 176 13.14 10.12 -16.52
C VAL A 176 13.07 9.27 -17.79
N LEU A 177 12.19 8.28 -17.78
CA LEU A 177 11.87 7.48 -18.94
C LEU A 177 10.92 8.27 -19.85
N THR A 178 11.22 8.36 -21.13
CA THR A 178 10.41 9.04 -22.14
C THR A 178 10.53 8.32 -23.48
N THR A 179 9.80 8.75 -24.51
CA THR A 179 9.93 8.22 -25.88
C THR A 179 10.79 9.14 -26.76
N ARG A 180 11.31 8.61 -27.88
CA ARG A 180 12.03 9.42 -28.88
C ARG A 180 11.13 10.51 -29.50
N SER A 181 9.84 10.23 -29.66
CA SER A 181 8.82 11.16 -30.18
C SER A 181 8.72 12.44 -29.34
N VAL A 182 8.70 12.30 -28.01
CA VAL A 182 8.71 13.44 -27.07
C VAL A 182 9.98 14.29 -27.24
N LEU A 183 11.15 13.66 -27.40
CA LEU A 183 12.41 14.39 -27.62
C LEU A 183 12.48 15.09 -28.98
N ASP A 184 11.78 14.56 -29.99
CA ASP A 184 11.68 15.17 -31.32
C ASP A 184 10.56 16.25 -31.37
N GLY A 185 9.90 16.55 -30.24
CA GLY A 185 9.02 17.71 -30.06
C GLY A 185 7.53 17.39 -29.82
N ALA A 186 7.15 16.12 -29.63
CA ALA A 186 5.79 15.78 -29.25
C ALA A 186 5.45 16.25 -27.83
N ALA A 187 4.20 16.63 -27.60
CA ALA A 187 3.75 17.13 -26.31
C ALA A 187 3.56 15.98 -25.30
N VAL A 188 4.10 16.12 -24.10
CA VAL A 188 3.86 15.18 -22.99
C VAL A 188 2.39 15.25 -22.59
N THR A 189 1.66 14.15 -22.64
CA THR A 189 0.24 14.10 -22.25
C THR A 189 0.01 13.28 -21.00
N LYS A 190 0.98 12.45 -20.59
CA LYS A 190 0.90 11.55 -19.43
C LYS A 190 2.21 11.59 -18.67
N VAL A 191 2.14 11.77 -17.36
CA VAL A 191 3.29 11.72 -16.46
C VAL A 191 2.98 10.74 -15.35
N TRP A 192 3.87 9.78 -15.16
CA TRP A 192 3.83 8.81 -14.07
C TRP A 192 4.99 9.07 -13.13
N HIS A 193 4.69 9.01 -11.84
CA HIS A 193 5.68 8.74 -10.83
C HIS A 193 5.47 7.27 -10.47
N GLU A 194 6.37 6.41 -10.90
CA GLU A 194 6.30 4.98 -10.66
C GLU A 194 6.42 4.67 -9.17
N ALA A 195 5.92 3.51 -8.77
CA ALA A 195 5.97 3.07 -7.38
C ALA A 195 7.42 2.88 -6.88
N ASP A 196 8.37 2.59 -7.79
CA ASP A 196 9.80 2.45 -7.49
C ASP A 196 10.55 3.81 -7.43
N GLY A 197 9.83 4.93 -7.54
CA GLY A 197 10.40 6.29 -7.56
C GLY A 197 10.92 6.74 -8.93
N GLY A 198 10.80 5.88 -9.95
CA GLY A 198 11.06 6.24 -11.34
C GLY A 198 10.03 7.24 -11.87
N TRP A 199 10.40 8.02 -12.89
CA TRP A 199 9.48 8.94 -13.55
C TRP A 199 9.33 8.57 -15.01
N GLN A 200 8.09 8.53 -15.51
CA GLN A 200 7.81 8.37 -16.93
C GLN A 200 7.05 9.57 -17.47
N LEU A 201 7.54 10.18 -18.56
CA LEU A 201 6.87 11.30 -19.24
C LEU A 201 6.61 10.86 -20.69
N LEU A 202 5.33 10.76 -21.07
CA LEU A 202 4.90 10.13 -22.32
C LEU A 202 3.95 11.05 -23.10
N ASP A 203 3.96 10.94 -24.44
CA ASP A 203 3.04 11.62 -25.36
C ASP A 203 1.73 10.86 -25.61
N GLY A 204 1.53 9.72 -24.95
CA GLY A 204 0.31 8.90 -25.00
C GLY A 204 0.55 7.51 -24.40
N ASP A 205 -0.27 6.54 -24.81
CA ASP A 205 -0.05 5.14 -24.45
C ASP A 205 1.15 4.55 -25.23
N VAL A 206 1.96 3.75 -24.55
CA VAL A 206 3.13 3.09 -25.13
C VAL A 206 2.67 1.94 -26.04
N THR A 207 3.12 1.95 -27.29
CA THR A 207 2.88 0.88 -28.28
C THR A 207 4.15 0.07 -28.51
N ASP A 208 4.05 -1.10 -29.18
CA ASP A 208 5.21 -1.93 -29.53
C ASP A 208 6.26 -1.20 -30.40
N ASP A 209 5.86 -0.13 -31.12
CA ASP A 209 6.76 0.69 -31.94
C ASP A 209 7.45 1.82 -31.15
N SER A 210 7.08 2.00 -29.87
CA SER A 210 7.62 3.06 -29.03
C SER A 210 9.05 2.72 -28.59
N VAL A 211 10.00 3.59 -28.93
CA VAL A 211 11.40 3.45 -28.50
C VAL A 211 11.58 4.17 -27.15
N PRO A 212 11.79 3.45 -26.04
CA PRO A 212 12.07 4.08 -24.74
C PRO A 212 13.46 4.71 -24.74
N VAL A 213 13.57 5.90 -24.16
CA VAL A 213 14.80 6.67 -24.02
C VAL A 213 14.85 7.24 -22.60
N LEU A 214 15.99 7.11 -21.93
CA LEU A 214 16.26 7.87 -20.70
C LEU A 214 16.73 9.27 -21.07
N ALA A 215 16.06 10.28 -20.52
CA ALA A 215 16.39 11.68 -20.73
C ALA A 215 16.49 12.42 -19.40
N HIS A 216 17.24 13.52 -19.39
CA HIS A 216 17.34 14.38 -18.22
C HIS A 216 16.05 15.20 -18.07
N ARG A 217 15.44 15.18 -16.88
CA ARG A 217 14.15 15.84 -16.57
C ARG A 217 14.12 17.31 -16.98
N GLU A 218 15.22 18.04 -16.77
CA GLU A 218 15.31 19.47 -17.06
C GLU A 218 15.14 19.79 -18.55
N HIS A 219 15.61 18.94 -19.48
CA HIS A 219 15.41 19.17 -20.92
C HIS A 219 13.93 19.12 -21.31
N LEU A 220 13.15 18.22 -20.67
CA LEU A 220 11.71 18.11 -20.90
C LEU A 220 10.96 19.29 -20.27
N VAL A 221 11.39 19.74 -19.09
CA VAL A 221 10.84 20.93 -18.42
C VAL A 221 11.18 22.23 -19.16
N GLU A 222 12.33 22.32 -19.84
CA GLU A 222 12.68 23.45 -20.71
C GLU A 222 11.80 23.50 -21.96
N ALA A 223 11.50 22.35 -22.55
CA ALA A 223 10.60 22.23 -23.68
C ALA A 223 9.14 22.51 -23.29
N ASP A 224 8.72 22.09 -22.09
CA ASP A 224 7.40 22.34 -21.52
C ASP A 224 7.45 22.72 -20.04
N HIS A 225 7.35 24.02 -19.78
CA HIS A 225 7.43 24.58 -18.44
C HIS A 225 6.25 24.20 -17.52
N THR A 226 5.12 23.73 -18.06
CA THR A 226 3.96 23.34 -17.26
C THR A 226 4.21 22.08 -16.44
N LEU A 227 5.20 21.26 -16.83
CA LEU A 227 5.61 20.06 -16.11
C LEU A 227 6.11 20.35 -14.67
N ARG A 228 6.66 21.54 -14.42
CA ARG A 228 7.09 21.94 -13.06
C ARG A 228 5.96 21.88 -12.04
N GLY A 229 4.72 22.11 -12.49
CA GLY A 229 3.54 22.11 -11.64
C GLY A 229 2.91 20.74 -11.46
N VAL A 230 3.51 19.65 -11.95
CA VAL A 230 3.01 18.27 -11.79
C VAL A 230 4.09 17.27 -11.39
N LEU A 231 5.38 17.61 -11.47
CA LEU A 231 6.50 16.78 -10.98
C LEU A 231 6.61 16.73 -9.44
N ASP A 232 5.52 17.10 -8.76
CA ASP A 232 5.31 16.99 -7.32
C ASP A 232 4.32 15.86 -6.97
N ILE A 233 3.77 15.17 -7.98
CA ILE A 233 2.85 14.05 -7.75
C ILE A 233 3.56 12.93 -6.95
N PRO A 234 2.87 12.27 -6.02
CA PRO A 234 3.46 11.19 -5.23
C PRO A 234 3.70 9.94 -6.08
N ALA A 235 4.62 9.09 -5.64
CA ALA A 235 4.92 7.81 -6.29
C ALA A 235 3.64 6.96 -6.42
N GLY A 236 3.52 6.25 -7.53
CA GLY A 236 2.33 5.51 -7.98
C GLY A 236 1.20 6.37 -8.58
N SER A 237 1.36 7.69 -8.68
CA SER A 237 0.33 8.57 -9.26
C SER A 237 0.57 8.86 -10.73
N CYS A 238 -0.49 9.29 -11.42
CA CYS A 238 -0.36 9.81 -12.77
C CYS A 238 -1.04 11.17 -12.94
N VAL A 239 -0.59 11.91 -13.93
CA VAL A 239 -1.19 13.17 -14.37
C VAL A 239 -1.35 13.10 -15.87
N THR A 240 -2.54 13.40 -16.37
CA THR A 240 -2.81 13.44 -17.80
C THR A 240 -3.35 14.78 -18.26
N ARG A 241 -3.20 15.08 -19.55
CA ARG A 241 -3.86 16.20 -20.23
C ARG A 241 -4.13 15.81 -21.68
N GLU A 242 -5.17 16.37 -22.27
CA GLU A 242 -5.53 16.05 -23.66
C GLU A 242 -4.57 16.66 -24.69
N ALA A 243 -4.02 17.83 -24.41
CA ALA A 243 -3.11 18.56 -25.29
C ALA A 243 -2.19 19.47 -24.47
N HIS A 244 -1.11 19.98 -25.08
CA HIS A 244 -0.14 20.84 -24.40
C HIS A 244 -0.75 22.05 -23.68
N THR A 245 -1.83 22.62 -24.24
CA THR A 245 -2.52 23.79 -23.68
C THR A 245 -3.61 23.45 -22.67
N SER A 246 -3.96 22.17 -22.53
CA SER A 246 -5.02 21.72 -21.62
C SER A 246 -4.50 21.68 -20.19
N PRO A 247 -5.36 21.98 -19.19
CA PRO A 247 -4.98 21.83 -17.80
C PRO A 247 -4.67 20.37 -17.47
N TRP A 248 -3.76 20.17 -16.53
CA TRP A 248 -3.43 18.85 -16.01
C TRP A 248 -4.56 18.30 -15.14
N VAL A 249 -4.94 17.07 -15.40
CA VAL A 249 -5.85 16.26 -14.59
C VAL A 249 -4.98 15.31 -13.77
N ARG A 250 -5.09 15.42 -12.45
CA ARG A 250 -4.33 14.58 -11.51
C ARG A 250 -5.14 13.34 -11.17
N TRP A 251 -4.52 12.19 -11.38
CA TRP A 251 -5.10 10.88 -11.12
C TRP A 251 -4.35 10.27 -9.93
N PRO A 252 -5.02 10.07 -8.80
CA PRO A 252 -4.41 9.38 -7.68
C PRO A 252 -4.13 7.90 -8.03
N LEU A 253 -3.25 7.28 -7.26
CA LEU A 253 -2.81 5.88 -7.33
C LEU A 253 -3.64 4.96 -8.25
N GLY A 254 -3.02 4.44 -9.31
CA GLY A 254 -3.55 3.34 -10.11
C GLY A 254 -4.59 3.67 -11.19
N SER A 255 -4.91 4.95 -11.44
CA SER A 255 -5.86 5.32 -12.51
C SER A 255 -5.16 5.77 -13.80
N ALA A 256 -4.80 4.78 -14.63
CA ALA A 256 -5.04 4.76 -16.08
C ALA A 256 -4.79 3.35 -16.65
#